data_AF-A0A2G6MZY3-F1
#
_entry.id   AF-A0A2G6MZY3-F1
#
_cell.length_a   1.000
_cell.length_b   1.000
_cell.length_c   1.000
_cell.angle_alpha   90.00
_cell.angle_beta   90.00
_cell.angle_gamma   90.00
#
_symmetry.space_group_name_H-M   'P 1'
#
loop_
_entity.id
_entity.type
_entity.pdbx_description
1 polymer ?
#
loop_
_entity_poly.entity_id
_entity_poly.type
_entity_poly.pdbx_seq_one_letter_code
_entity_poly.pdbx_strand_id
1 'polypeptide(L)'
;MGGRPRDARTLDELDVPAPLDQVRSDVGRVAQFFRDIHSRYLWAGILLFVATAATGLLVAVLTPLRDWYMHGFMYLVVFFFLLFYVRAHQLHRPIARGFYALATLGLIAFFAWVLLDLVPGRLDVVEGLIERAAGGAPVPGPVVAERPDADGLVAPVIMLVATGVWLLLHWVVLTRFHQRHDDVGDA
;
A
#
# COMPACT_ATOMS: atom_id res chain seq x y z
N MET A 1 -13.71 -21.22 53.28
CA MET A 1 -13.84 -20.06 52.38
C MET A 1 -12.44 -19.65 51.95
N GLY A 2 -12.02 -20.04 50.75
CA GLY A 2 -10.68 -19.75 50.23
C GLY A 2 -10.80 -19.16 48.83
N GLY A 3 -10.63 -17.85 48.71
CA GLY A 3 -10.48 -17.17 47.42
C GLY A 3 -9.02 -17.26 46.99
N ARG A 4 -8.74 -17.97 45.90
CA ARG A 4 -7.44 -17.89 45.24
C ARG A 4 -7.37 -16.59 44.43
N PRO A 5 -6.29 -15.81 44.53
CA PRO A 5 -6.07 -14.67 43.65
C PRO A 5 -5.89 -15.17 42.20
N ARG A 6 -6.64 -14.56 41.27
CA ARG A 6 -6.49 -14.79 39.83
C ARG A 6 -5.17 -14.17 39.37
N ASP A 7 -4.23 -15.04 39.02
CA ASP A 7 -3.15 -14.90 38.05
C ASP A 7 -2.85 -13.47 37.56
N ALA A 8 -1.96 -12.80 38.27
CA ALA A 8 -1.06 -11.81 37.68
C ALA A 8 0.02 -12.57 36.86
N ARG A 9 -0.40 -13.18 35.75
CA ARG A 9 0.53 -13.73 34.76
C ARG A 9 1.10 -12.56 33.95
N THR A 10 2.16 -11.99 34.50
CA THR A 10 3.35 -11.51 33.78
C THR A 10 3.11 -11.02 32.35
N LEU A 11 2.88 -9.71 32.22
CA LEU A 11 3.11 -8.96 30.98
C LEU A 11 4.60 -8.93 30.58
N ASP A 12 5.50 -9.48 31.40
CA ASP A 12 6.94 -9.63 31.13
C ASP A 12 7.29 -10.77 30.15
N GLU A 13 6.32 -11.57 29.69
CA GLU A 13 6.56 -12.65 28.72
C GLU A 13 6.41 -12.23 27.24
N LEU A 14 6.19 -10.92 26.98
CA LEU A 14 6.04 -10.35 25.65
C LEU A 14 7.32 -9.69 25.09
N ASP A 15 8.46 -9.86 25.75
CA ASP A 15 9.79 -9.55 25.21
C ASP A 15 10.48 -10.85 24.78
N VAL A 16 9.97 -11.47 23.72
CA VAL A 16 10.77 -12.43 22.95
C VAL A 16 11.42 -11.63 21.82
N PRO A 17 12.64 -11.08 22.00
CA PRO A 17 13.39 -10.58 20.86
C PRO A 17 13.53 -11.75 19.89
N ALA A 18 12.93 -11.62 18.71
CA ALA A 18 13.07 -12.63 17.66
C ALA A 18 14.57 -12.94 17.54
N PRO A 19 14.98 -14.22 17.74
CA PRO A 19 16.39 -14.54 17.79
C PRO A 19 17.05 -14.01 16.52
N LEU A 20 18.15 -13.27 16.67
CA LEU A 20 18.82 -12.55 15.57
C LEU A 20 19.11 -13.46 14.35
N ASP A 21 19.32 -14.75 14.60
CA ASP A 21 19.50 -15.78 13.57
C ASP A 21 18.26 -16.00 12.71
N GLN A 22 17.07 -15.92 13.30
CA GLN A 22 15.79 -16.03 12.59
C GLN A 22 15.58 -14.81 11.69
N VAL A 23 15.84 -13.60 12.21
CA VAL A 23 15.80 -12.35 11.42
C VAL A 23 16.76 -12.43 10.24
N ARG A 24 18.01 -12.89 10.45
CA ARG A 24 18.99 -13.07 9.38
C ARG A 24 18.52 -14.09 8.33
N SER A 25 17.89 -15.19 8.76
CA SER A 25 17.35 -16.21 7.86
C SER A 25 16.17 -15.69 7.03
N ASP A 26 15.33 -14.82 7.60
CA ASP A 26 14.18 -14.24 6.94
C ASP A 26 14.62 -13.21 5.90
N VAL A 27 15.58 -12.34 6.25
CA VAL A 27 16.21 -11.41 5.31
C VAL A 27 16.88 -12.17 4.16
N GLY A 28 17.56 -13.28 4.45
CA GLY A 28 18.14 -14.16 3.42
C GLY A 28 17.11 -14.72 2.45
N ARG A 29 15.95 -15.17 2.96
CA ARG A 29 14.83 -15.66 2.15
C ARG A 29 14.21 -14.58 1.28
N VAL A 30 14.04 -13.37 1.81
CA VAL A 30 13.54 -12.21 1.04
C VAL A 30 14.54 -11.83 -0.06
N ALA A 31 15.83 -11.75 0.25
CA ALA A 31 16.87 -11.44 -0.73
C ALA A 31 16.97 -12.50 -1.83
N GLN A 32 16.76 -13.78 -1.49
CA GLN A 32 16.69 -14.85 -2.48
C GLN A 32 15.46 -14.71 -3.37
N PHE A 33 14.27 -14.42 -2.81
CA PHE A 33 13.06 -14.19 -3.59
C PHE A 33 13.25 -13.12 -4.68
N PHE A 34 13.87 -11.98 -4.35
CA PHE A 34 14.15 -10.93 -5.34
C PHE A 34 15.18 -11.36 -6.39
N ARG A 35 16.21 -12.13 -6.00
CA ARG A 35 17.19 -12.70 -6.95
C ARG A 35 16.55 -13.71 -7.91
N ASP A 36 15.52 -14.42 -7.48
CA ASP A 36 14.80 -15.38 -8.31
C ASP A 36 13.93 -14.71 -9.40
N ILE A 37 13.72 -13.38 -9.33
CA ILE A 37 12.99 -12.62 -10.35
C ILE A 37 13.93 -12.35 -11.54
N HIS A 38 13.87 -13.21 -12.56
CA HIS A 38 14.69 -13.07 -13.78
C HIS A 38 14.00 -12.23 -14.87
N SER A 39 12.69 -12.03 -14.78
CA SER A 39 11.91 -11.29 -15.78
C SER A 39 12.14 -9.80 -15.68
N ARG A 40 12.75 -9.20 -16.71
CA ARG A 40 12.91 -7.74 -16.84
C ARG A 40 11.57 -7.01 -16.79
N TYR A 41 10.50 -7.63 -17.31
CA TYR A 41 9.16 -7.06 -17.28
C TYR A 41 8.61 -6.96 -15.86
N LEU A 42 8.80 -7.98 -15.03
CA LEU A 42 8.41 -7.95 -13.61
C LEU A 42 9.18 -6.88 -12.83
N TRP A 43 10.50 -6.78 -13.08
CA TRP A 43 11.31 -5.71 -12.48
C TRP A 43 10.83 -4.32 -12.89
N ALA A 44 10.46 -4.12 -14.16
CA ALA A 44 9.89 -2.84 -14.61
C ALA A 44 8.61 -2.48 -13.84
N GLY A 45 7.72 -3.43 -13.59
CA GLY A 45 6.51 -3.19 -12.79
C GLY A 45 6.78 -2.91 -11.32
N ILE A 46 7.72 -3.64 -10.70
CA ILE A 46 8.14 -3.39 -9.31
C ILE A 46 8.76 -1.99 -9.20
N LEU A 47 9.67 -1.63 -10.10
CA LEU A 47 10.31 -0.31 -10.11
C LEU A 47 9.31 0.81 -10.36
N LEU A 48 8.37 0.62 -11.29
CA LEU A 48 7.29 1.56 -11.54
C LEU A 48 6.46 1.78 -10.28
N PHE A 49 6.05 0.70 -9.59
CA PHE A 49 5.30 0.81 -8.35
C PHE A 49 6.10 1.50 -7.23
N VAL A 50 7.38 1.17 -7.06
CA VAL A 50 8.25 1.81 -6.06
C VAL A 50 8.39 3.31 -6.35
N ALA A 51 8.56 3.69 -7.61
CA ALA A 51 8.60 5.10 -8.01
C ALA A 51 7.27 5.82 -7.72
N THR A 52 6.13 5.16 -7.97
CA THR A 52 4.79 5.66 -7.61
C THR A 52 4.68 5.88 -6.10
N ALA A 53 5.05 4.89 -5.30
CA ALA A 53 4.97 4.97 -3.84
C ALA A 53 5.89 6.06 -3.27
N ALA A 54 7.12 6.19 -3.79
CA ALA A 54 8.06 7.22 -3.39
C ALA A 54 7.54 8.63 -3.72
N THR A 55 6.99 8.82 -4.93
CA THR A 55 6.41 10.09 -5.36
C THR A 55 5.17 10.43 -4.54
N GLY A 56 4.28 9.46 -4.34
CA GLY A 56 3.06 9.61 -3.53
C GLY A 56 3.35 9.95 -2.08
N LEU A 57 4.32 9.27 -1.46
CA LEU A 57 4.73 9.55 -0.09
C LEU A 57 5.42 10.91 0.03
N LEU A 58 6.26 11.28 -0.94
CA LEU A 58 6.90 12.59 -0.97
C LEU A 58 5.86 13.71 -1.03
N VAL A 59 4.88 13.61 -1.93
CA VAL A 59 3.77 14.58 -2.00
C VAL A 59 2.99 14.59 -0.69
N ALA A 60 2.66 13.42 -0.12
CA ALA A 60 1.89 13.34 1.12
C ALA A 60 2.63 13.93 2.33
N VAL A 61 3.96 13.92 2.35
CA VAL A 61 4.78 14.51 3.42
C VAL A 61 5.01 16.01 3.20
N LEU A 62 5.17 16.45 1.95
CA LEU A 62 5.37 17.87 1.61
C LEU A 62 4.08 18.68 1.70
N THR A 63 2.94 18.06 1.41
CA THR A 63 1.63 18.62 1.73
C THR A 63 1.37 18.36 3.22
N PRO A 64 0.90 19.33 4.02
CA PRO A 64 0.67 19.16 5.46
C PRO A 64 -0.56 18.29 5.77
N LEU A 65 -0.63 17.09 5.17
CA LEU A 65 -1.67 16.11 5.37
C LEU A 65 -1.44 15.38 6.70
N ARG A 66 -2.39 15.50 7.63
CA ARG A 66 -2.32 14.84 8.95
C ARG A 66 -2.27 13.31 8.85
N ASP A 67 -2.78 12.76 7.75
CA ASP A 67 -2.94 11.34 7.42
C ASP A 67 -1.92 10.82 6.38
N TRP A 68 -0.76 11.48 6.23
CA TRP A 68 0.32 11.02 5.35
C TRP A 68 0.75 9.57 5.62
N TYR A 69 0.66 9.11 6.88
CA TYR A 69 0.98 7.74 7.27
C TYR A 69 -0.01 6.73 6.67
N MET A 70 -1.29 7.10 6.51
CA MET A 70 -2.28 6.24 5.85
C MET A 70 -1.91 6.00 4.39
N HIS A 71 -1.40 7.03 3.71
CA HIS A 71 -0.91 6.92 2.33
C HIS A 71 0.27 5.94 2.25
N GLY A 72 1.21 6.01 3.20
CA GLY A 72 2.30 5.03 3.31
C GLY A 72 1.79 3.59 3.47
N PHE A 73 0.82 3.36 4.35
CA PHE A 73 0.22 2.03 4.54
C PHE A 73 -0.52 1.54 3.29
N MET A 74 -1.24 2.42 2.57
CA MET A 74 -1.92 2.06 1.33
C MET A 74 -0.93 1.51 0.30
N TYR A 75 0.19 2.22 0.04
CA TYR A 75 1.22 1.73 -0.88
C TYR A 75 1.85 0.42 -0.40
N LEU A 76 2.09 0.28 0.90
CA LEU A 76 2.65 -0.96 1.46
C LEU A 76 1.72 -2.17 1.22
N VAL A 77 0.41 -2.00 1.39
CA VAL A 77 -0.57 -3.06 1.14
C VAL A 77 -0.57 -3.47 -0.34
N VAL A 78 -0.63 -2.51 -1.27
CA VAL A 78 -0.55 -2.83 -2.71
C VAL A 78 0.75 -3.54 -3.06
N PHE A 79 1.87 -3.10 -2.48
CA PHE A 79 3.17 -3.71 -2.69
C PHE A 79 3.16 -5.19 -2.30
N PHE A 80 2.64 -5.55 -1.12
CA PHE A 80 2.57 -6.95 -0.71
C PHE A 80 1.71 -7.80 -1.66
N PHE A 81 0.58 -7.28 -2.12
CA PHE A 81 -0.25 -7.99 -3.11
C PHE A 81 0.47 -8.17 -4.44
N LEU A 82 1.24 -7.17 -4.88
CA LEU A 82 2.11 -7.27 -6.05
C LEU A 82 3.20 -8.35 -5.84
N LEU A 83 3.82 -8.41 -4.65
CA LEU A 83 4.80 -9.47 -4.34
C LEU A 83 4.16 -10.86 -4.30
N PHE A 84 2.94 -11.00 -3.77
CA PHE A 84 2.20 -12.27 -3.81
C PHE A 84 1.85 -12.67 -5.23
N TYR A 85 1.49 -11.72 -6.09
CA TYR A 85 1.31 -11.95 -7.51
C TYR A 85 2.60 -12.44 -8.18
N VAL A 86 3.74 -11.77 -7.93
CA VAL A 86 5.05 -12.16 -8.46
C VAL A 86 5.42 -13.57 -7.99
N ARG A 87 5.21 -13.87 -6.70
CA ARG A 87 5.47 -15.21 -6.15
C ARG A 87 4.58 -16.27 -6.77
N ALA A 88 3.28 -16.00 -6.91
CA ALA A 88 2.35 -16.92 -7.57
C ALA A 88 2.70 -17.15 -9.04
N HIS A 89 3.23 -16.11 -9.71
CA HIS A 89 3.75 -16.20 -11.06
C HIS A 89 4.99 -17.10 -11.15
N GLN A 90 5.98 -16.90 -10.29
CA GLN A 90 7.18 -17.75 -10.21
C GLN A 90 6.85 -19.23 -9.90
N LEU A 91 5.84 -19.46 -9.06
CA LEU A 91 5.40 -20.81 -8.71
C LEU A 91 4.46 -21.43 -9.75
N HIS A 92 4.21 -20.77 -10.89
CA HIS A 92 3.32 -21.22 -11.95
C HIS A 92 1.92 -21.64 -11.45
N ARG A 93 1.38 -20.97 -10.42
CA ARG A 93 0.04 -21.28 -9.87
C ARG A 93 -1.02 -20.40 -10.56
N PRO A 94 -1.76 -20.89 -11.57
CA PRO A 94 -2.60 -20.04 -12.41
C PRO A 94 -3.76 -19.39 -11.64
N ILE A 95 -4.40 -20.14 -10.73
CA ILE A 95 -5.53 -19.66 -9.92
C ILE A 95 -5.05 -18.58 -8.94
N ALA A 96 -3.99 -18.84 -8.18
CA ALA A 96 -3.42 -17.88 -7.24
C ALA A 96 -2.93 -16.61 -7.96
N ARG A 97 -2.29 -16.79 -9.12
CA ARG A 97 -1.85 -15.68 -9.97
C ARG A 97 -3.02 -14.78 -10.39
N GLY A 98 -4.13 -15.38 -10.85
CA GLY A 98 -5.34 -14.63 -11.23
C GLY A 98 -5.97 -13.91 -10.04
N PHE A 99 -6.11 -14.60 -8.90
CA PHE A 99 -6.64 -14.01 -7.66
C PHE A 99 -5.82 -12.81 -7.20
N TYR A 100 -4.50 -12.94 -7.07
CA TYR A 100 -3.64 -11.84 -6.64
C TYR A 100 -3.58 -10.71 -7.67
N ALA A 101 -3.65 -11.00 -8.98
CA ALA A 101 -3.74 -9.97 -10.00
C ALA A 101 -5.02 -9.13 -9.84
N LEU A 102 -6.18 -9.80 -9.74
CA LEU A 102 -7.47 -9.13 -9.55
C LEU A 102 -7.53 -8.35 -8.23
N ALA A 103 -7.02 -8.92 -7.14
CA ALA A 103 -6.96 -8.25 -5.85
C ALA A 103 -6.06 -7.00 -5.91
N THR A 104 -4.89 -7.09 -6.56
CA THR A 104 -3.98 -5.95 -6.74
C THR A 104 -4.64 -4.85 -7.58
N LEU A 105 -5.32 -5.21 -8.68
CA LEU A 105 -6.05 -4.26 -9.52
C LEU A 105 -7.21 -3.60 -8.76
N GLY A 106 -7.95 -4.37 -7.97
CA GLY A 106 -9.02 -3.87 -7.10
C GLY A 106 -8.49 -2.87 -6.07
N LEU A 107 -7.35 -3.17 -5.43
CA LEU A 107 -6.68 -2.26 -4.51
C LEU A 107 -6.18 -0.99 -5.20
N ILE A 108 -5.58 -1.11 -6.39
CA ILE A 108 -5.15 0.04 -7.20
C ILE A 108 -6.34 0.94 -7.54
N ALA A 109 -7.45 0.37 -8.01
CA ALA A 109 -8.65 1.13 -8.35
C ALA A 109 -9.27 1.79 -7.11
N PHE A 110 -9.38 1.05 -6.01
CA PHE A 110 -9.89 1.56 -4.74
C PHE A 110 -9.03 2.71 -4.20
N PHE A 111 -7.71 2.58 -4.23
CA PHE A 111 -6.82 3.64 -3.74
C PHE A 111 -6.70 4.81 -4.70
N ALA A 112 -6.75 4.60 -6.01
CA ALA A 112 -6.87 5.70 -6.96
C ALA A 112 -8.15 6.50 -6.70
N TRP A 113 -9.26 5.82 -6.42
CA TRP A 113 -10.52 6.46 -6.01
C TRP A 113 -10.37 7.25 -4.71
N VAL A 114 -9.75 6.66 -3.67
CA VAL A 114 -9.50 7.35 -2.39
C VAL A 114 -8.59 8.56 -2.56
N LEU A 115 -7.55 8.48 -3.38
CA LEU A 115 -6.61 9.58 -3.63
C LEU A 115 -7.23 10.70 -4.48
N LEU A 116 -8.14 10.36 -5.39
CA LEU A 116 -8.91 11.35 -6.16
C LEU A 116 -10.02 12.02 -5.35
N ASP A 117 -10.21 11.61 -4.09
CA ASP A 117 -11.30 11.95 -3.16
C ASP A 117 -12.30 12.98 -3.73
N LEU A 118 -13.28 12.47 -4.48
CA LEU A 118 -14.55 13.14 -4.84
C LEU A 118 -15.42 13.45 -3.60
N VAL A 119 -14.84 13.42 -2.40
CA VAL A 119 -15.53 13.72 -1.14
C VAL A 119 -15.52 15.24 -0.98
N PRO A 120 -16.69 15.89 -1.04
CA PRO A 120 -16.79 17.34 -0.92
C PRO A 120 -16.13 17.80 0.38
N GLY A 121 -15.41 18.93 0.28
CA GLY A 121 -14.53 19.52 1.30
C GLY A 121 -14.74 18.97 2.70
N ARG A 122 -13.87 18.05 3.13
CA ARG A 122 -13.85 17.61 4.52
C ARG A 122 -13.38 18.80 5.34
N LEU A 123 -14.35 19.38 6.04
CA LEU A 123 -14.16 20.31 7.14
C LEU A 123 -13.28 19.63 8.20
N ASP A 124 -12.03 20.08 8.32
CA ASP A 124 -11.08 19.59 9.32
C ASP A 124 -11.05 20.55 10.52
N VAL A 125 -10.90 20.02 11.72
CA VAL A 125 -10.80 20.84 12.93
C VAL A 125 -9.34 21.20 13.12
N VAL A 126 -8.99 22.41 12.68
CA VAL A 126 -7.64 22.97 12.76
C VAL A 126 -7.55 23.92 13.96
N GLU A 127 -6.38 24.05 14.56
CA GLU A 127 -6.16 25.05 15.59
C GLU A 127 -6.13 26.44 14.94
N GLY A 128 -7.16 27.24 15.21
CA GLY A 128 -7.38 28.54 14.58
C GLY A 128 -7.83 29.58 15.61
N LEU A 129 -8.14 30.77 15.13
CA LEU A 129 -8.60 31.87 15.96
C LEU A 129 -10.13 31.89 15.98
N ILE A 130 -10.73 31.69 17.15
CA ILE A 130 -12.18 31.78 17.33
C ILE A 130 -12.53 33.23 17.70
N GLU A 131 -13.38 33.87 16.92
CA GLU A 131 -13.96 35.17 17.28
C GLU A 131 -14.88 35.00 18.49
N ARG A 132 -14.60 35.71 19.58
CA ARG A 132 -15.53 35.75 20.72
C ARG A 132 -16.76 36.55 20.31
N ALA A 133 -17.95 35.97 20.51
CA ALA A 133 -19.25 36.60 20.29
C ALA A 133 -19.45 37.98 20.98
N ALA A 134 -18.56 38.36 21.90
CA ALA A 134 -18.57 39.64 22.62
C ALA A 134 -17.55 40.68 22.07
N GLY A 135 -16.99 40.49 20.86
CA GLY A 135 -16.06 41.46 20.24
C GLY A 135 -14.67 41.52 20.90
N GLY A 136 -14.29 40.47 21.63
CA GLY A 136 -12.96 40.36 22.25
C GLY A 136 -11.90 39.88 21.26
N ALA A 137 -10.63 40.04 21.63
CA ALA A 137 -9.52 39.54 20.84
C ALA A 137 -9.68 38.02 20.55
N PRO A 138 -9.40 37.58 19.30
CA PRO A 138 -9.52 36.19 18.93
C PRO A 138 -8.66 35.30 19.84
N VAL A 139 -9.22 34.16 20.25
CA VAL A 139 -8.55 33.19 21.13
C VAL A 139 -8.20 31.94 20.32
N PRO A 140 -7.01 31.33 20.51
CA PRO A 140 -6.70 30.04 19.92
C PRO A 140 -7.71 28.97 20.34
N GLY A 141 -8.29 28.28 19.38
CA GLY A 141 -9.25 27.20 19.60
C GLY A 141 -9.56 26.43 18.32
N PRO A 142 -10.33 25.33 18.41
CA PRO A 142 -10.68 24.52 17.26
C PRO A 142 -11.56 25.30 16.27
N VAL A 143 -11.09 25.48 15.03
CA VAL A 143 -11.83 26.09 13.92
C VAL A 143 -12.00 25.04 12.83
N VAL A 144 -13.19 25.00 12.25
CA VAL A 144 -13.50 24.15 11.12
C VAL A 144 -13.02 24.85 9.84
N ALA A 145 -12.00 24.29 9.17
CA ALA A 145 -11.45 24.83 7.93
C ALA A 145 -11.51 23.78 6.82
N GLU A 146 -11.58 24.24 5.56
CA GLU A 146 -11.45 23.35 4.41
C GLU A 146 -10.04 22.78 4.37
N ARG A 147 -9.94 21.46 4.14
CA ARG A 147 -8.67 20.78 3.92
C ARG A 147 -7.97 21.40 2.71
N PRO A 148 -6.67 21.71 2.78
CA PRO A 148 -5.95 22.28 1.64
C PRO A 148 -6.04 21.35 0.42
N ASP A 149 -6.34 21.93 -0.75
CA ASP A 149 -6.37 21.20 -2.03
C ASP A 149 -5.03 20.51 -2.27
N ALA A 150 -5.11 19.21 -2.50
CA ALA A 150 -3.96 18.35 -2.69
C ALA A 150 -3.74 18.07 -4.18
N ASP A 151 -3.69 19.12 -5.02
CA ASP A 151 -3.48 19.02 -6.48
C ASP A 151 -2.26 18.16 -6.86
N GLY A 152 -1.25 18.12 -5.98
CA GLY A 152 -0.06 17.28 -6.13
C GLY A 152 -0.34 15.77 -6.14
N LEU A 153 -1.49 15.30 -5.65
CA LEU A 153 -1.86 13.87 -5.61
C LEU A 153 -2.26 13.30 -6.97
N VAL A 154 -2.53 14.15 -7.97
CA VAL A 154 -2.86 13.71 -9.33
C VAL A 154 -1.73 12.90 -9.97
N ALA A 155 -0.47 13.32 -9.77
CA ALA A 155 0.68 12.60 -10.32
C ALA A 155 0.81 11.17 -9.74
N PRO A 156 0.80 10.96 -8.41
CA PRO A 156 0.73 9.63 -7.81
C PRO A 156 -0.45 8.78 -8.31
N VAL A 157 -1.64 9.37 -8.51
CA VAL A 157 -2.80 8.65 -9.06
C VAL A 157 -2.52 8.15 -10.48
N ILE A 158 -2.02 9.01 -11.38
CA ILE A 158 -1.71 8.63 -12.76
C ILE A 158 -0.68 7.50 -12.79
N MET A 159 0.36 7.60 -11.96
CA MET A 159 1.40 6.57 -11.85
C MET A 159 0.87 5.25 -11.26
N LEU A 160 -0.07 5.32 -10.32
CA LEU A 160 -0.74 4.14 -9.75
C LEU A 160 -1.61 3.44 -10.80
N VAL A 161 -2.39 4.20 -11.58
CA VAL A 161 -3.17 3.69 -12.72
C VAL A 161 -2.25 3.07 -13.77
N ALA A 162 -1.12 3.71 -14.09
CA ALA A 162 -0.12 3.16 -15.00
C ALA A 162 0.42 1.81 -14.52
N THR A 163 0.62 1.64 -13.20
CA THR A 163 0.97 0.34 -12.61
C THR A 163 -0.13 -0.71 -12.83
N GLY A 164 -1.39 -0.33 -12.67
CA GLY A 164 -2.54 -1.20 -12.93
C GLY A 164 -2.61 -1.64 -14.39
N VAL A 165 -2.41 -0.70 -15.32
CA VAL A 165 -2.35 -0.99 -16.77
C VAL A 165 -1.19 -1.92 -17.10
N TRP A 166 0.00 -1.68 -16.53
CA TRP A 166 1.14 -2.57 -16.68
C TRP A 166 0.82 -3.98 -16.21
N LEU A 167 0.18 -4.13 -15.03
CA LEU A 167 -0.17 -5.44 -14.47
C LEU A 167 -1.17 -6.19 -15.37
N LEU A 168 -2.16 -5.48 -15.91
CA LEU A 168 -3.12 -6.01 -16.88
C LEU A 168 -2.42 -6.49 -18.16
N LEU A 169 -1.56 -5.65 -18.75
CA LEU A 169 -0.80 -6.01 -19.95
C LEU A 169 0.10 -7.22 -19.71
N HIS A 170 0.83 -7.23 -18.60
CA HIS A 170 1.67 -8.35 -18.20
C HIS A 170 0.84 -9.64 -18.06
N TRP A 171 -0.34 -9.55 -17.44
CA TRP A 171 -1.23 -10.70 -17.30
C TRP A 171 -1.76 -11.22 -18.65
N VAL A 172 -2.24 -10.33 -19.54
CA VAL A 172 -2.79 -10.69 -20.85
C VAL A 172 -1.73 -11.28 -21.80
N VAL A 173 -0.52 -10.71 -21.81
CA VAL A 173 0.57 -11.22 -22.65
C VAL A 173 0.95 -12.64 -22.21
N LEU A 174 1.03 -12.88 -20.90
CA LEU A 174 1.40 -14.19 -20.37
C LEU A 174 0.35 -15.28 -20.59
N THR A 175 -0.93 -14.95 -20.46
CA THR A 175 -2.00 -15.93 -20.70
C THR A 175 -2.04 -16.34 -22.17
N ARG A 176 -1.82 -15.42 -23.11
CA ARG A 176 -1.77 -15.73 -24.53
C ARG A 176 -0.51 -16.50 -24.96
N PHE A 177 0.64 -16.27 -24.32
CA PHE A 177 1.87 -17.00 -24.64
C PHE A 177 1.85 -18.46 -24.20
N HIS A 178 1.23 -18.78 -23.06
CA HIS A 178 1.13 -20.18 -22.60
C HIS A 178 0.17 -21.00 -23.47
N GLN A 179 -0.98 -20.44 -23.84
CA GLN A 179 -1.96 -21.13 -24.71
C GLN A 179 -1.37 -21.56 -26.05
N ARG A 180 -0.54 -20.70 -26.68
CA ARG A 180 0.10 -21.02 -27.96
C ARG A 180 1.15 -22.13 -27.89
N HIS A 181 1.75 -22.39 -26.73
CA HIS A 181 2.75 -23.46 -26.59
C HIS A 181 2.11 -24.80 -26.27
N ASP A 182 0.99 -24.81 -25.55
CA ASP A 182 0.22 -26.03 -25.28
C ASP A 182 -0.43 -26.55 -26.59
N ASP A 183 -0.93 -25.65 -27.46
CA ASP A 183 -1.53 -26.02 -28.76
C ASP A 183 -0.53 -26.58 -29.79
N VAL A 184 0.78 -26.38 -29.60
CA VAL A 184 1.84 -26.87 -30.52
C VAL A 184 2.47 -28.17 -30.02
N GLY A 185 2.30 -28.53 -28.75
CA GLY A 185 2.78 -29.80 -28.19
C GLY A 185 1.88 -31.00 -28.52
N ASP A 186 0.62 -30.74 -28.89
CA ASP A 186 -0.41 -31.76 -29.15
C ASP A 186 -0.70 -31.99 -30.65
N ALA A 187 0.08 -31.38 -31.55
CA ALA A 187 -0.01 -31.53 -33.01
C ALA A 187 1.20 -32.27 -33.60
#